data_AF-A0A3D2KBS4-F1
#
_entry.id   AF-A0A3D2KBS4-F1
#
_cell.length_a   1.000
_cell.length_b   1.000
_cell.length_c   1.000
_cell.angle_alpha   90.00
_cell.angle_beta   90.00
_cell.angle_gamma   90.00
#
_symmetry.space_group_name_H-M   'P 1'
#
loop_
_entity.id
_entity.type
_entity.pdbx_description
1 polymer ?
#
loop_
_entity_poly.entity_id
_entity_poly.type
_entity_poly.pdbx_seq_one_letter_code
_entity_poly.pdbx_strand_id
1 'polypeptide(L)'
;LKDFIENGNIKNSVNCPALSVQNKGAVRVTVLTKAADAESQVKAALGIATVASAKRGDVTYVIADLDKAPAQSAIDALSANALRVRVL
;
A
#
# COMPACT_ATOMS: atom_id res chain seq x y z
N LEU A 1 9.63 2.15 14.82
CA LEU A 1 9.31 0.83 14.20
C LEU A 1 7.86 0.40 14.41
N LYS A 2 7.26 0.55 15.60
CA LYS A 2 5.86 0.18 15.89
C LYS A 2 4.85 0.67 14.83
N ASP A 3 4.91 1.95 14.46
CA ASP A 3 4.01 2.54 13.45
C ASP A 3 4.06 1.87 12.05
N PHE A 4 5.21 1.33 11.66
CA PHE A 4 5.32 0.61 10.39
C PHE A 4 4.73 -0.80 10.48
N ILE A 5 4.83 -1.43 11.66
CA ILE A 5 4.32 -2.78 11.89
C ILE A 5 2.80 -2.75 12.11
N GLU A 6 2.29 -1.75 12.83
CA GLU A 6 0.86 -1.63 13.16
C GLU A 6 0.05 -0.89 12.09
N ASN A 7 0.62 0.13 11.46
CA ASN A 7 -0.11 0.99 10.53
C ASN A 7 0.46 0.98 9.10
N GLY A 8 1.59 0.31 8.86
CA GLY A 8 2.30 0.41 7.58
C GLY A 8 2.88 1.79 7.31
N ASN A 9 2.89 2.69 8.29
CA ASN A 9 3.28 4.08 8.13
C ASN A 9 4.80 4.21 8.13
N ILE A 10 5.32 4.84 7.08
CA ILE A 10 6.73 5.16 6.94
C ILE A 10 6.88 6.65 7.25
N LYS A 11 7.22 6.99 8.50
CA LYS A 11 7.43 8.40 8.92
C LYS A 11 8.90 8.85 8.90
N ASN A 12 9.83 7.96 9.27
CA ASN A 12 11.25 8.29 9.45
C ASN A 12 12.16 7.30 8.70
N SER A 13 11.90 7.06 7.41
CA SER A 13 12.80 6.24 6.60
C SER A 13 13.72 7.10 5.76
N VAL A 14 15.03 6.93 5.97
CA VAL A 14 16.08 7.56 5.15
C VAL A 14 16.09 6.98 3.73
N ASN A 15 15.52 5.77 3.52
CA ASN A 15 15.54 5.05 2.24
C ASN A 15 14.17 4.80 1.62
N CYS A 16 13.05 5.06 2.31
CA CYS A 16 11.70 4.74 1.80
C CYS A 16 10.79 5.98 1.73
N PRO A 17 9.76 5.99 0.86
CA PRO A 17 8.79 7.07 0.76
C PRO A 17 8.14 7.35 2.10
N ALA A 18 8.14 8.61 2.53
CA ALA A 18 7.47 9.01 3.76
C ALA A 18 5.95 9.06 3.49
N LEU A 19 5.21 8.09 4.01
CA LEU A 19 3.76 8.01 3.88
C LEU A 19 3.16 7.65 5.24
N SER A 20 2.31 8.54 5.74
CA SER A 20 1.62 8.40 7.01
C SER A 20 0.14 8.63 6.80
N VAL A 21 -0.64 7.55 6.81
CA VAL A 21 -2.09 7.59 6.67
C VAL A 21 -2.71 7.14 7.98
N GLN A 22 -3.67 7.91 8.50
CA GLN A 22 -4.48 7.49 9.65
C GLN A 22 -5.23 6.21 9.29
N ASN A 23 -5.13 5.18 10.13
CA ASN A 23 -5.85 3.92 9.91
C ASN A 23 -7.35 4.18 10.10
N LYS A 24 -8.10 4.19 9.00
CA LYS A 24 -9.55 4.44 8.99
C LYS A 24 -10.36 3.23 8.54
N GLY A 25 -9.74 2.21 7.93
CA GLY A 25 -10.39 1.00 7.46
C GLY A 25 -10.30 -0.17 8.45
N ALA A 26 -11.13 -1.19 8.23
CA ALA A 26 -11.08 -2.45 8.99
C ALA A 26 -9.89 -3.34 8.58
N VAL A 27 -9.42 -3.20 7.33
CA VAL A 27 -8.27 -3.93 6.77
C VAL A 27 -7.42 -2.98 5.95
N ARG A 28 -6.10 -3.01 6.12
CA ARG A 28 -5.16 -2.14 5.39
C ARG A 28 -4.22 -2.96 4.50
N VAL A 29 -4.18 -2.62 3.22
CA VAL A 29 -3.23 -3.22 2.26
C VAL A 29 -2.12 -2.22 1.96
N THR A 30 -0.89 -2.67 2.08
CA THR A 30 0.32 -1.91 1.78
C THR A 30 1.06 -2.58 0.64
N VAL A 31 1.43 -1.79 -0.36
CA VAL A 31 2.05 -2.26 -1.60
C VAL A 31 3.28 -1.42 -1.88
N LEU A 32 4.43 -2.07 -1.98
CA LEU A 32 5.69 -1.46 -2.39
C LEU A 32 6.01 -1.94 -3.81
N THR A 33 6.10 -1.04 -4.77
CA THR A 33 6.46 -1.35 -6.16
C THR A 33 7.43 -0.31 -6.71
N LYS A 34 8.11 -0.61 -7.82
CA LYS A 34 8.88 0.37 -8.60
C LYS A 34 8.09 0.93 -9.78
N ALA A 35 6.88 0.42 -10.00
CA ALA A 35 6.01 0.91 -11.06
C ALA A 35 5.51 2.33 -10.78
N ALA A 36 5.43 3.15 -11.84
CA ALA A 36 4.82 4.48 -11.77
C ALA A 36 3.29 4.39 -11.57
N ASP A 37 2.66 3.35 -12.12
CA ASP A 37 1.19 3.17 -12.13
C ASP A 37 0.66 2.40 -10.90
N ALA A 38 1.44 2.38 -9.81
CA ALA A 38 1.13 1.64 -8.59
C ALA A 38 -0.26 1.97 -8.04
N GLU A 39 -0.63 3.25 -8.04
CA GLU A 39 -1.90 3.71 -7.49
C GLU A 39 -3.09 3.19 -8.30
N SER A 40 -3.02 3.28 -9.62
CA SER A 40 -4.07 2.77 -10.53
C SER A 40 -4.20 1.25 -10.43
N GLN A 41 -3.09 0.51 -10.34
CA GLN A 41 -3.14 -0.94 -10.15
C GLN A 41 -3.80 -1.33 -8.82
N VAL A 42 -3.50 -0.60 -7.75
CA VAL A 42 -4.08 -0.85 -6.43
C VAL A 42 -5.57 -0.51 -6.40
N LYS A 43 -5.98 0.61 -7.01
CA LYS A 43 -7.41 0.95 -7.18
C LYS A 43 -8.14 -0.12 -7.99
N ALA A 44 -7.54 -0.59 -9.09
CA ALA A 44 -8.15 -1.60 -9.97
C ALA A 44 -8.25 -2.97 -9.29
N ALA A 45 -7.22 -3.39 -8.55
CA ALA A 45 -7.21 -4.68 -7.87
C ALA A 45 -8.19 -4.72 -6.68
N LEU A 46 -8.22 -3.65 -5.88
CA LEU A 46 -8.99 -3.61 -4.63
C LEU A 46 -10.39 -3.01 -4.81
N GLY A 47 -10.67 -2.36 -5.94
CA GLY A 47 -11.97 -1.74 -6.23
C GLY A 47 -12.30 -0.55 -5.33
N ILE A 48 -11.30 0.10 -4.73
CA ILE A 48 -11.46 1.23 -3.80
C ILE A 48 -10.94 2.53 -4.41
N ALA A 49 -11.68 3.61 -4.19
CA ALA A 49 -11.34 4.95 -4.68
C ALA A 49 -10.28 5.65 -3.83
N THR A 50 -10.21 5.31 -2.54
CA THR A 50 -9.38 6.00 -1.55
C THR A 50 -8.11 5.21 -1.26
N VAL A 51 -7.06 5.50 -2.02
CA VAL A 51 -5.71 4.99 -1.78
C VAL A 51 -4.74 6.15 -1.64
N ALA A 52 -3.71 5.98 -0.85
CA ALA A 52 -2.65 6.95 -0.67
C ALA A 52 -1.36 6.38 -1.27
N SER A 53 -0.71 7.14 -2.13
CA SER A 53 0.57 6.76 -2.72
C SER A 53 1.66 7.76 -2.34
N ALA A 54 2.88 7.30 -2.18
CA ALA A 54 4.08 8.12 -2.04
C ALA A 54 5.20 7.52 -2.87
N LYS A 55 5.88 8.37 -3.64
CA LYS A 55 7.03 8.00 -4.44
C LYS A 55 8.30 8.59 -3.84
N ARG A 56 9.39 7.82 -3.84
CA ARG A 56 10.73 8.27 -3.47
C ARG A 56 11.77 7.58 -4.33
N GLY A 57 12.45 8.36 -5.16
CA GLY A 57 13.34 7.83 -6.19
C GLY A 57 12.56 6.91 -7.14
N ASP A 58 13.04 5.67 -7.28
CA ASP A 58 12.46 4.63 -8.13
C ASP A 58 11.43 3.75 -7.43
N VAL A 59 11.11 4.01 -6.15
CA VAL A 59 10.18 3.19 -5.38
C VAL A 59 8.92 3.97 -5.06
N THR A 60 7.78 3.37 -5.34
CA THR A 60 6.44 3.84 -5.01
C THR A 60 5.86 2.94 -3.92
N TYR A 61 5.34 3.58 -2.87
CA TYR A 61 4.66 2.92 -1.78
C TYR A 61 3.20 3.36 -1.77
N VAL A 62 2.28 2.40 -1.73
CA VAL A 62 0.84 2.63 -1.76
C VAL A 62 0.22 2.00 -0.53
N ILE A 63 -0.61 2.76 0.17
CA ILE A 63 -1.46 2.31 1.27
C ILE A 63 -2.90 2.41 0.79
N ALA A 64 -3.63 1.34 1.00
CA ALA A 64 -5.02 1.20 0.62
C ALA A 64 -5.82 0.72 1.83
N ASP A 65 -6.79 1.53 2.26
CA ASP A 65 -7.66 1.19 3.37
C ASP A 65 -8.96 0.60 2.84
N LEU A 66 -9.30 -0.61 3.29
CA LEU A 66 -10.56 -1.27 2.97
C LEU A 66 -11.43 -1.42 4.21
N ASP A 67 -12.74 -1.33 4.01
CA ASP A 67 -13.73 -1.66 5.03
C ASP A 67 -14.03 -3.16 5.10
N LYS A 68 -13.63 -3.92 4.07
CA LYS A 68 -13.83 -5.37 3.96
C LYS A 68 -12.54 -6.07 3.55
N ALA A 69 -12.40 -7.33 3.94
CA ALA A 69 -11.25 -8.14 3.55
C ALA A 69 -11.11 -8.19 2.01
N PRO A 70 -9.93 -7.85 1.47
CA PRO A 70 -9.69 -7.92 0.03
C PRO A 70 -9.74 -9.37 -0.45
N ALA A 71 -10.20 -9.58 -1.68
CA ALA A 71 -10.20 -10.90 -2.29
C ALA A 71 -8.75 -11.38 -2.50
N GLN A 72 -8.50 -12.68 -2.27
CA GLN A 72 -7.17 -13.27 -2.45
C GLN A 72 -6.61 -13.04 -3.87
N SER A 73 -7.49 -13.06 -4.88
CA SER A 73 -7.15 -12.75 -6.27
C SER A 73 -6.61 -11.33 -6.48
N ALA A 74 -7.10 -10.35 -5.71
CA ALA A 74 -6.59 -8.98 -5.75
C ALA A 74 -5.18 -8.90 -5.14
N ILE A 75 -4.93 -9.64 -4.05
CA ILE A 75 -3.62 -9.73 -3.42
C ILE A 75 -2.62 -10.39 -4.39
N ASP A 76 -3.03 -11.47 -5.06
CA ASP A 76 -2.18 -12.18 -6.02
C ASP A 76 -1.82 -11.30 -7.22
N ALA A 77 -2.80 -10.58 -7.79
CA ALA A 77 -2.57 -9.61 -8.87
C ALA A 77 -1.62 -8.48 -8.46
N LEU A 78 -1.74 -8.00 -7.21
CA LEU A 78 -0.83 -7.01 -6.65
C LEU A 78 0.56 -7.57 -6.43
N SER A 79 0.68 -8.80 -5.94
CA SER A 79 1.96 -9.46 -5.66
C SER A 79 2.78 -9.70 -6.92
N ALA A 80 2.13 -9.90 -8.07
CA ALA A 80 2.80 -10.10 -9.35
C ALA A 80 3.56 -8.86 -9.84
N ASN A 81 3.06 -7.65 -9.54
CA ASN A 81 3.63 -6.38 -9.99
C ASN A 81 4.28 -5.55 -8.87
N ALA A 82 4.20 -6.02 -7.62
CA ALA A 82 4.77 -5.36 -6.47
C ALA A 82 5.99 -6.10 -5.95
N LEU A 83 6.98 -5.35 -5.45
CA LEU A 83 8.11 -5.93 -4.73
C LEU A 83 7.65 -6.53 -3.40
N ARG A 84 6.63 -5.94 -2.76
CA ARG A 84 6.10 -6.43 -1.50
C ARG A 84 4.65 -6.01 -1.31
N VAL A 85 3.79 -6.95 -0.97
CA VAL A 85 2.41 -6.72 -0.54
C VAL A 85 2.27 -7.17 0.90
N ARG A 86 1.57 -6.39 1.71
CA ARG A 86 1.25 -6.72 3.10
C ARG A 86 -0.18 -6.31 3.41
N VAL A 87 -0.93 -7.23 4.01
CA VAL A 87 -2.28 -6.97 4.55
C VAL A 87 -2.17 -6.90 6.07
N LEU A 88 -2.77 -5.86 6.65
CA LEU A 88 -2.85 -5.57 8.08
C LEU A 88 -4.31 -5.60 8.52
#